data_AF-A0ABD2XPT0-F1
#
_entry.id   AF-A0ABD2XPT0-F1
#
_cell.length_a   1.000
_cell.length_b   1.000
_cell.length_c   1.000
_cell.angle_alpha   90.00
_cell.angle_beta   90.00
_cell.angle_gamma   90.00
#
_symmetry.space_group_name_H-M   'P 1'
#
loop_
_entity.id
_entity.type
_entity.pdbx_description
1 polymer ?
#
loop_
_entity_poly.entity_id
_entity_poly.type
_entity_poly.pdbx_seq_one_letter_code
_entity_poly.pdbx_strand_id
1 'polypeptide(L)'
;MSGHRPLRTSAGPRSGWSARTLDEEAFSERLSGVTIPHTTPEHPEDMAAALITAITGACSASISGRGSRHRRRHEPFYWWTEEIAALRRQCLRARRLAQRARGRAMEGARLSKFAIARGRLRTAIEDSKRRCWIALYDEVDRDVWGRPYGTVMSRLRGPRATPPREPSLVRRTVTALFPTVTEELIRPPAGPVGAIVPAVTLEELRRARGRIRDGAAPGPDGVPNRAFKLAVALRPDAFLRVYSACLSGGVFPSP
;
A
#
# COMPACT_ATOMS: atom_id res chain seq x y z
N MET A 1 -28.27 34.31 10.66
CA MET A 1 -27.90 33.10 11.43
C MET A 1 -26.89 32.33 10.61
N SER A 2 -25.61 32.59 10.86
CA SER A 2 -24.49 32.09 10.05
C SER A 2 -24.08 30.70 10.53
N GLY A 3 -24.25 29.68 9.68
CA GLY A 3 -23.87 28.31 9.98
C GLY A 3 -22.36 28.13 9.86
N HIS A 4 -21.67 28.04 11.00
CA HIS A 4 -20.26 27.63 11.04
C HIS A 4 -20.15 26.17 10.61
N ARG A 5 -19.61 25.97 9.40
CA ARG A 5 -19.13 24.68 8.92
C ARG A 5 -17.83 24.36 9.67
N PRO A 6 -17.71 23.25 10.41
CA PRO A 6 -16.46 22.92 11.08
C PRO A 6 -15.38 22.70 10.01
N LEU A 7 -14.25 23.36 10.21
CA LEU A 7 -13.06 23.22 9.37
C LEU A 7 -12.64 21.75 9.40
N ARG A 8 -12.63 21.11 8.23
CA ARG A 8 -11.97 19.83 8.04
C ARG A 8 -10.50 20.02 8.37
N THR A 9 -10.06 19.49 9.51
CA THR A 9 -8.64 19.31 9.81
C THR A 9 -8.04 18.49 8.67
N SER A 10 -7.10 19.07 7.94
CA SER A 10 -6.38 18.41 6.86
C SER A 10 -5.54 17.27 7.46
N ALA A 11 -6.09 16.06 7.44
CA ALA A 11 -5.27 14.87 7.55
C ALA A 11 -4.20 14.95 6.45
N GLY A 12 -2.93 15.12 6.85
CA GLY A 12 -1.80 15.15 5.95
C GLY A 12 -1.78 13.91 5.04
N PRO A 13 -1.03 13.95 3.92
CA PRO A 13 -0.97 12.84 2.99
C PRO A 13 -0.52 11.59 3.73
N ARG A 14 -1.40 10.58 3.83
CA ARG A 14 -1.08 9.24 4.37
C ARG A 14 -0.02 8.60 3.48
N SER A 15 1.25 8.91 3.73
CA SER A 15 2.41 8.36 3.04
C SER A 15 2.66 6.94 3.56
N GLY A 16 2.04 5.95 2.92
CA GLY A 16 2.30 4.56 3.29
C GLY A 16 3.73 4.18 2.92
N TRP A 17 4.60 3.88 3.89
CA TRP A 17 5.93 3.33 3.62
C TRP A 17 5.87 1.90 3.08
N SER A 18 6.88 1.50 2.30
CA SER A 18 7.04 0.12 1.83
C SER A 18 7.98 -0.64 2.77
N ALA A 19 7.46 -1.58 3.56
CA ALA A 19 8.27 -2.39 4.48
C ALA A 19 9.45 -3.15 3.82
N ARG A 20 9.37 -3.38 2.50
CA ARG A 20 10.40 -4.10 1.73
C ARG A 20 11.65 -3.27 1.46
N THR A 21 11.54 -1.95 1.54
CA THR A 21 12.61 -1.02 1.18
C THR A 21 13.25 -0.37 2.41
N LEU A 22 13.05 -0.99 3.58
CA LEU A 22 13.69 -0.58 4.83
C LEU A 22 15.19 -0.83 4.72
N ASP A 23 15.95 0.26 4.76
CA ASP A 23 17.38 0.26 5.01
C ASP A 23 17.62 0.22 6.53
N GLU A 24 18.07 -0.94 7.03
CA GLU A 24 18.22 -1.15 8.47
C GLU A 24 19.40 -0.34 9.06
N GLU A 25 20.44 -0.05 8.28
CA GLU A 25 21.60 0.73 8.72
C GLU A 25 21.24 2.21 8.85
N ALA A 26 20.65 2.79 7.80
CA ALA A 26 20.20 4.19 7.81
C ALA A 26 19.12 4.43 8.89
N PHE A 27 18.24 3.45 9.12
CA PHE A 27 17.26 3.51 10.21
C PHE A 27 17.94 3.54 11.57
N SER A 28 18.94 2.67 11.78
CA SER A 28 19.66 2.54 13.04
C SER A 28 20.43 3.81 13.39
N GLU A 29 21.21 4.34 12.44
CA GLU A 29 21.97 5.58 12.61
C GLU A 29 21.06 6.75 13.00
N ARG A 30 19.95 6.91 12.28
CA ARG A 30 19.01 7.99 12.53
C ARG A 30 18.32 7.87 13.88
N LEU A 31 17.96 6.66 14.31
CA LEU A 31 17.30 6.43 15.59
C LEU A 31 18.27 6.52 16.78
N SER A 32 19.53 6.12 16.62
CA SER A 32 20.55 6.26 17.66
C SER A 32 20.91 7.73 17.93
N GLY A 33 20.85 8.59 16.90
CA GLY A 33 21.15 10.02 17.03
C GLY A 33 20.08 10.85 17.74
N VAL A 34 18.94 10.26 18.11
CA VAL A 34 17.84 10.97 18.78
C VAL A 34 17.85 10.70 20.29
N THR A 35 18.09 11.76 21.06
CA THR A 35 17.86 11.77 22.51
C THR A 35 16.36 11.90 22.76
N ILE A 36 15.74 10.83 23.25
CA ILE A 36 14.34 10.87 23.70
C ILE A 36 14.35 11.50 25.09
N PRO A 37 13.69 12.65 25.30
CA PRO A 37 13.75 13.38 26.55
C PRO A 37 13.46 12.49 27.76
N HIS A 38 14.26 12.66 28.81
CA HIS A 38 13.96 12.17 30.15
C HIS A 38 12.98 13.13 30.82
N THR A 39 11.80 13.33 30.23
CA THR A 39 10.77 14.12 30.90
C THR A 39 10.36 13.37 32.17
N THR A 40 10.04 14.12 33.23
CA THR A 40 9.56 13.55 34.49
C THR A 40 8.33 12.65 34.23
N PRO A 41 8.07 11.64 35.08
CA PRO A 41 6.94 10.71 34.94
C PRO A 41 5.55 11.37 34.87
N GLU A 42 5.46 12.68 35.10
CA GLU A 42 4.24 13.48 35.12
C GLU A 42 3.62 13.70 33.74
N HIS A 43 4.37 13.54 32.63
CA HIS A 43 3.89 13.80 31.27
C HIS A 43 4.16 12.63 30.29
N PRO A 44 3.48 11.47 30.47
CA PRO A 44 3.71 10.27 29.66
C PRO A 44 3.34 10.45 28.17
N GLU A 45 2.41 11.34 27.84
CA GLU A 45 2.00 11.62 26.46
C GLU A 45 3.12 12.28 25.64
N ASP A 46 3.85 13.22 26.23
CA ASP A 46 4.98 13.90 25.57
C ASP A 46 6.11 12.94 25.27
N MET A 47 6.39 12.00 26.19
CA MET A 47 7.38 10.95 25.98
C MET A 47 6.99 10.02 24.82
N ALA A 48 5.71 9.64 24.73
CA ALA A 48 5.19 8.83 23.64
C ALA A 48 5.25 9.59 22.30
N ALA A 49 4.86 10.86 22.29
CA ALA A 49 4.93 11.71 21.10
C ALA A 49 6.36 11.88 20.59
N ALA A 50 7.33 12.07 21.50
CA ALA A 50 8.75 12.15 21.15
C ALA A 50 9.27 10.82 20.56
N LEU A 51 8.90 9.68 21.15
CA LEU A 51 9.26 8.35 20.64
C LEU A 51 8.65 8.10 19.24
N ILE A 52 7.37 8.40 19.05
CA ILE A 52 6.69 8.25 17.75
C ILE A 52 7.34 9.17 16.71
N THR A 53 7.67 10.41 17.07
CA THR A 53 8.35 11.36 16.17
C THR A 53 9.73 10.85 15.76
N ALA A 54 10.49 10.29 16.70
CA ALA A 54 11.80 9.70 16.43
C ALA A 54 11.70 8.52 15.44
N ILE A 55 10.77 7.59 15.69
CA ILE A 55 10.54 6.42 14.83
C ILE A 55 10.06 6.86 13.43
N THR A 56 9.13 7.82 13.37
CA THR A 56 8.60 8.37 12.13
C THR A 56 9.69 9.06 11.31
N GLY A 57 10.56 9.81 11.97
CA GLY A 57 11.74 10.44 11.35
C GLY A 57 12.73 9.42 10.80
N ALA A 58 13.02 8.36 11.57
CA ALA A 58 13.87 7.25 11.12
C ALA A 58 13.24 6.50 9.92
N CYS A 59 11.93 6.24 9.94
CA CYS A 59 11.21 5.63 8.81
C CYS A 59 11.27 6.50 7.55
N SER A 60 11.12 7.82 7.71
CA SER A 60 11.16 8.76 6.58
C SER A 60 12.53 8.83 5.91
N ALA A 61 13.61 8.64 6.68
CA ALA A 61 14.98 8.63 6.17
C ALA A 61 15.39 7.29 5.54
N SER A 62 14.84 6.16 6.01
CA SER A 62 15.29 4.81 5.67
C SER A 62 14.33 3.99 4.82
N ILE A 63 13.10 4.46 4.61
CA ILE A 63 12.08 3.71 3.88
C ILE A 63 11.54 4.56 2.74
N SER A 64 11.61 4.02 1.53
CA SER A 64 10.93 4.66 0.40
C SER A 64 9.40 4.58 0.57
N GLY A 65 8.74 5.72 0.34
CA GLY A 65 7.28 5.76 0.28
C GLY A 65 6.78 4.76 -0.77
N ARG A 66 5.63 4.11 -0.52
CA ARG A 66 4.91 3.37 -1.57
C ARG A 66 4.63 4.37 -2.68
N GLY A 67 5.42 4.26 -3.75
CA GLY A 67 5.28 5.13 -4.91
C GLY A 67 3.81 5.19 -5.32
N SER A 68 3.37 6.39 -5.69
CA SER A 68 2.04 6.59 -6.26
C SER A 68 1.78 5.46 -7.26
N ARG A 69 0.70 4.70 -7.06
CA ARG A 69 0.29 3.59 -7.93
C ARG A 69 0.20 4.00 -9.42
N HIS A 70 0.25 5.30 -9.71
CA HIS A 70 0.38 5.89 -11.04
C HIS A 70 1.67 5.57 -11.81
N ARG A 71 2.72 5.04 -11.16
CA ARG A 71 3.94 4.58 -11.85
C ARG A 71 4.02 3.07 -12.02
N ARG A 72 2.89 2.36 -12.02
CA ARG A 72 2.84 1.12 -12.79
C ARG A 72 2.96 1.53 -14.25
N ARG A 73 4.20 1.62 -14.74
CA ARG A 73 4.51 1.59 -16.16
C ARG A 73 3.75 0.36 -16.63
N HIS A 74 2.63 0.56 -17.33
CA HIS A 74 1.84 -0.55 -17.83
C HIS A 74 2.82 -1.42 -18.60
N GLU A 75 3.07 -2.62 -18.09
CA GLU A 75 3.86 -3.59 -18.82
C GLU A 75 3.21 -3.70 -20.20
N PRO A 76 3.98 -3.49 -21.29
CA PRO A 76 3.41 -3.54 -22.61
C PRO A 76 2.60 -4.83 -22.76
N PHE A 77 1.45 -4.75 -23.44
CA PHE A 77 0.66 -5.93 -23.71
C PHE A 77 1.54 -7.03 -24.31
N TYR A 78 1.22 -8.31 -24.07
CA TYR A 78 2.06 -9.46 -24.48
C TYR A 78 2.45 -9.48 -25.97
N TRP A 79 1.68 -8.82 -26.84
CA TRP A 79 1.91 -8.71 -28.29
C TRP A 79 2.55 -7.38 -28.71
N TRP A 80 2.90 -6.51 -27.77
CA TRP A 80 3.45 -5.19 -28.04
C TRP A 80 4.97 -5.22 -28.15
N THR A 81 5.49 -4.79 -29.29
CA THR A 81 6.92 -4.76 -29.59
C THR A 81 7.40 -3.33 -29.87
N GLU A 82 8.72 -3.09 -29.80
CA GLU A 82 9.28 -1.78 -30.17
C GLU A 82 9.02 -1.44 -31.64
N GLU A 83 8.95 -2.46 -32.51
CA GLU A 83 8.54 -2.31 -33.91
C GLU A 83 7.10 -1.76 -34.03
N ILE A 84 6.14 -2.34 -33.31
CA ILE A 84 4.75 -1.85 -33.29
C ILE A 84 4.70 -0.43 -32.71
N ALA A 85 5.50 -0.13 -31.69
CA ALA A 85 5.61 1.21 -31.14
C ALA A 85 6.10 2.22 -32.18
N ALA A 86 7.15 1.86 -32.94
CA ALA A 86 7.69 2.68 -34.02
C ALA A 86 6.67 2.88 -35.16
N LEU A 87 6.02 1.82 -35.62
CA LEU A 87 4.98 1.86 -36.65
C LEU A 87 3.78 2.71 -36.20
N ARG A 88 3.40 2.64 -34.92
CA ARG A 88 2.34 3.49 -34.36
C ARG A 88 2.74 4.96 -34.36
N ARG A 89 3.97 5.29 -33.97
CA ARG A 89 4.50 6.67 -34.04
C ARG A 89 4.44 7.20 -35.48
N GLN A 90 4.87 6.40 -36.46
CA GLN A 90 4.82 6.75 -37.88
C GLN A 90 3.39 6.93 -38.39
N CYS A 91 2.49 6.01 -38.09
CA CYS A 91 1.08 6.07 -38.46
C CYS A 91 0.39 7.31 -37.88
N LEU A 92 0.61 7.62 -36.60
CA LEU A 92 0.06 8.83 -35.96
C LEU A 92 0.63 10.11 -36.58
N ARG A 93 1.93 10.14 -36.93
CA ARG A 93 2.54 11.26 -37.65
C ARG A 93 1.90 11.45 -39.02
N ALA A 94 1.74 10.39 -39.79
CA ALA A 94 1.10 10.42 -41.11
C ALA A 94 -0.37 10.88 -41.02
N ARG A 95 -1.12 10.41 -40.02
CA ARG A 95 -2.49 10.86 -39.74
C ARG A 95 -2.57 12.36 -39.51
N ARG A 96 -1.70 12.92 -38.64
CA ARG A 96 -1.66 14.36 -38.35
C ARG A 96 -1.33 15.17 -39.61
N LEU A 97 -0.40 14.70 -40.44
CA LEU A 97 -0.05 15.37 -41.70
C LEU A 97 -1.20 15.34 -42.71
N ALA A 98 -1.92 14.21 -42.84
CA ALA A 98 -3.08 14.09 -43.71
C ALA A 98 -4.24 14.97 -43.23
N GLN A 99 -4.54 14.99 -41.93
CA GLN A 99 -5.56 15.87 -41.34
C GLN A 99 -5.28 17.34 -41.62
N ARG A 100 -4.02 17.77 -41.47
CA ARG A 100 -3.64 19.14 -41.80
C ARG A 100 -3.76 19.45 -43.28
N ALA A 101 -3.67 18.46 -44.17
CA ALA A 101 -3.64 18.66 -45.62
C ALA A 101 -5.02 18.82 -46.27
N ARG A 102 -6.10 18.63 -45.52
CA ARG A 102 -7.48 18.74 -46.03
C ARG A 102 -7.68 20.07 -46.77
N GLY A 103 -8.27 19.98 -47.96
CA GLY A 103 -8.52 21.14 -48.82
C GLY A 103 -7.27 21.73 -49.48
N ARG A 104 -6.15 20.99 -49.50
CA ARG A 104 -4.91 21.41 -50.19
C ARG A 104 -4.54 20.42 -51.30
N ALA A 105 -3.79 20.88 -52.30
CA ALA A 105 -3.34 20.05 -53.43
C ALA A 105 -2.63 18.74 -53.02
N MET A 106 -2.00 18.71 -51.84
CA MET A 106 -1.26 17.55 -51.32
C MET A 106 -2.11 16.58 -50.46
N GLU A 107 -3.43 16.75 -50.41
CA GLU A 107 -4.34 15.91 -49.64
C GLU A 107 -4.25 14.43 -50.06
N GLY A 108 -4.42 14.13 -51.35
CA GLY A 108 -4.39 12.76 -51.86
C GLY A 108 -3.08 12.02 -51.54
N ALA A 109 -1.94 12.67 -51.78
CA ALA A 109 -0.62 12.10 -51.49
C ALA A 109 -0.42 11.80 -49.99
N ARG A 110 -0.92 12.67 -49.09
CA ARG A 110 -0.80 12.47 -47.64
C ARG A 110 -1.80 11.44 -47.10
N LEU A 111 -2.99 11.35 -47.68
CA LEU A 111 -3.95 10.27 -47.38
C LEU A 111 -3.40 8.91 -47.79
N SER A 112 -2.78 8.79 -48.96
CA SER A 112 -2.12 7.56 -49.41
C SER A 112 -0.99 7.14 -48.45
N LYS A 113 -0.11 8.07 -48.06
CA LYS A 113 0.93 7.80 -47.05
C LYS A 113 0.37 7.34 -45.70
N PHE A 114 -0.74 7.93 -45.25
CA PHE A 114 -1.42 7.48 -44.04
C PHE A 114 -2.03 6.08 -44.19
N ALA A 115 -2.65 5.78 -45.33
CA ALA A 115 -3.23 4.47 -45.60
C ALA A 115 -2.16 3.36 -45.56
N ILE A 116 -0.99 3.60 -46.20
CA ILE A 116 0.16 2.67 -46.16
C ILE A 116 0.66 2.48 -44.73
N ALA A 117 0.89 3.56 -43.99
CA ALA A 117 1.37 3.47 -42.60
C ALA A 117 0.37 2.77 -41.67
N ARG A 118 -0.93 2.96 -41.90
CA ARG A 118 -2.00 2.26 -41.18
C ARG A 118 -2.03 0.76 -41.52
N GLY A 119 -1.86 0.41 -42.80
CA GLY A 119 -1.75 -0.98 -43.25
C GLY A 119 -0.58 -1.70 -42.59
N ARG A 120 0.62 -1.12 -42.65
CA ARG A 120 1.82 -1.66 -42.00
C ARG A 120 1.64 -1.89 -40.50
N LEU A 121 1.06 -0.91 -39.79
CA LEU A 121 0.77 -1.05 -38.36
C LEU A 121 -0.22 -2.19 -38.09
N ARG A 122 -1.27 -2.32 -38.90
CA ARG A 122 -2.27 -3.38 -38.75
C ARG A 122 -1.64 -4.76 -38.93
N THR A 123 -0.90 -4.96 -40.02
CA THR A 123 -0.21 -6.22 -40.31
C THR A 123 0.76 -6.59 -39.19
N ALA A 124 1.61 -5.67 -38.74
CA ALA A 124 2.56 -5.95 -37.65
C ALA A 124 1.86 -6.34 -36.33
N ILE A 125 0.71 -5.73 -36.02
CA ILE A 125 -0.10 -6.11 -34.83
C ILE A 125 -0.69 -7.51 -35.00
N GLU A 126 -1.26 -7.82 -36.17
CA GLU A 126 -1.86 -9.12 -36.46
C GLU A 126 -0.79 -10.23 -36.41
N ASP A 127 0.39 -9.99 -37.00
CA ASP A 127 1.51 -10.93 -37.00
C ASP A 127 2.11 -11.14 -35.60
N SER A 128 2.26 -10.07 -34.82
CA SER A 128 2.74 -10.18 -33.43
C SER A 128 1.74 -10.97 -32.57
N LYS A 129 0.44 -10.69 -32.69
CA LYS A 129 -0.59 -11.45 -31.98
C LYS A 129 -0.58 -12.93 -32.39
N ARG A 130 -0.44 -13.23 -33.69
CA ARG A 130 -0.34 -14.60 -34.20
C ARG A 130 0.86 -15.32 -33.62
N ARG A 131 2.06 -14.68 -33.64
CA ARG A 131 3.27 -15.25 -33.04
C ARG A 131 3.12 -15.53 -31.55
N CYS A 132 2.57 -14.58 -30.80
CA CYS A 132 2.31 -14.78 -29.37
C CYS A 132 1.29 -15.89 -29.10
N TRP A 133 0.28 -16.04 -29.97
CA TRP A 133 -0.71 -17.11 -29.86
C TRP A 133 -0.09 -18.48 -30.12
N ILE A 134 0.74 -18.61 -31.17
CA ILE A 134 1.47 -19.85 -31.46
C ILE A 134 2.40 -20.21 -30.30
N ALA A 135 3.19 -19.24 -29.81
CA ALA A 135 4.10 -19.48 -28.68
C ALA A 135 3.37 -19.87 -27.38
N LEU A 136 2.13 -19.37 -27.17
CA LEU A 136 1.29 -19.77 -26.05
C LEU A 136 0.73 -21.19 -26.25
N TYR A 137 0.39 -21.56 -27.48
CA TYR A 137 -0.04 -22.90 -27.83
C TYR A 137 1.08 -23.93 -27.60
N ASP A 138 2.29 -23.66 -28.10
CA ASP A 138 3.47 -24.53 -27.91
C ASP A 138 3.93 -24.64 -26.43
N GLU A 139 3.43 -23.76 -25.56
CA GLU A 139 3.65 -23.83 -24.11
C GLU A 139 2.72 -24.84 -23.45
N VAL A 140 1.53 -25.08 -24.01
CA VAL A 140 0.56 -26.07 -23.49
C VAL A 140 1.17 -27.47 -23.49
N ASP A 141 1.85 -27.84 -24.57
CA ASP A 141 2.47 -29.16 -24.72
C ASP A 141 3.63 -29.39 -23.74
N ARG A 142 4.24 -28.31 -23.24
CA ARG A 142 5.36 -28.37 -22.29
C ARG A 142 4.91 -28.24 -20.84
N ASP A 143 3.90 -27.42 -20.57
CA ASP A 143 3.36 -27.17 -19.24
C ASP A 143 1.84 -26.91 -19.30
N VAL A 144 1.08 -28.00 -19.10
CA VAL A 144 -0.38 -27.99 -19.05
C VAL A 144 -0.97 -27.15 -17.92
N TRP A 145 -0.23 -26.88 -16.83
CA TRP A 145 -0.71 -26.09 -15.69
C TRP A 145 -0.12 -24.68 -15.64
N GLY A 146 0.69 -24.30 -16.63
CA GLY A 146 1.40 -23.05 -16.70
C GLY A 146 0.57 -21.85 -17.13
N ARG A 147 1.21 -20.94 -17.87
CA ARG A 147 0.61 -19.69 -18.35
C ARG A 147 -0.65 -19.89 -19.21
N PRO A 148 -0.76 -20.91 -20.08
CA PRO A 148 -1.99 -21.15 -20.86
C PRO A 148 -3.19 -21.45 -19.96
N TYR A 149 -3.03 -22.36 -18.99
CA TYR A 149 -4.06 -22.69 -18.01
C TYR A 149 -4.49 -21.48 -17.19
N GLY A 150 -3.52 -20.73 -16.65
CA GLY A 150 -3.80 -19.49 -15.92
C GLY A 150 -4.57 -18.46 -16.75
N THR A 151 -4.27 -18.35 -18.03
CA THR A 151 -4.96 -17.44 -18.96
C THR A 151 -6.43 -17.85 -19.14
N VAL A 152 -6.70 -19.14 -19.39
CA VAL A 152 -8.08 -19.67 -19.52
C VAL A 152 -8.85 -19.50 -18.22
N MET A 153 -8.25 -19.91 -17.09
CA MET A 153 -8.89 -19.81 -15.78
C MET A 153 -9.17 -18.37 -15.38
N SER A 154 -8.33 -17.41 -15.78
CA SER A 154 -8.60 -15.98 -15.51
C SER A 154 -9.86 -15.47 -16.24
N ARG A 155 -10.20 -16.06 -17.40
CA ARG A 155 -11.41 -15.73 -18.17
C ARG A 155 -12.65 -16.49 -17.70
N LEU A 156 -12.47 -17.72 -17.23
CA LEU A 156 -13.54 -18.53 -16.63
C LEU A 156 -13.91 -18.05 -15.22
N ARG A 157 -12.96 -17.44 -14.51
CA ARG A 157 -13.24 -16.73 -13.26
C ARG A 157 -14.17 -15.58 -13.56
N GLY A 158 -15.46 -15.83 -13.33
CA GLY A 158 -16.49 -14.81 -13.35
C GLY A 158 -16.19 -13.67 -12.36
N PRO A 159 -17.02 -12.61 -12.37
CA PRO A 159 -16.89 -11.52 -11.42
C PRO A 159 -16.79 -12.09 -10.00
N ARG A 160 -15.86 -11.58 -9.19
CA ARG A 160 -15.85 -11.90 -7.76
C ARG A 160 -17.26 -11.66 -7.23
N ALA A 161 -17.82 -12.64 -6.54
CA ALA A 161 -19.12 -12.51 -5.92
C ALA A 161 -19.16 -11.18 -5.17
N THR A 162 -20.04 -10.29 -5.63
CA THR A 162 -20.21 -8.99 -4.98
C THR A 162 -20.74 -9.31 -3.59
N PRO A 163 -20.12 -8.82 -2.50
CA PRO A 163 -20.68 -9.02 -1.18
C PRO A 163 -22.14 -8.52 -1.18
N PRO A 164 -23.04 -9.20 -0.46
CA PRO A 164 -24.43 -8.83 -0.45
C PRO A 164 -24.57 -7.36 -0.04
N ARG A 165 -25.19 -6.56 -0.91
CA ARG A 165 -25.40 -5.12 -0.69
C ARG A 165 -26.71 -4.81 0.03
N GLU A 166 -27.55 -5.82 0.22
CA GLU A 166 -28.84 -5.64 0.87
C GLU A 166 -28.62 -5.37 2.37
N PRO A 167 -29.05 -4.20 2.88
CA PRO A 167 -28.80 -3.82 4.28
C PRO A 167 -29.36 -4.82 5.29
N SER A 168 -30.49 -5.46 4.97
CA SER A 168 -31.15 -6.44 5.82
C SER A 168 -30.31 -7.71 5.99
N LEU A 169 -29.66 -8.19 4.93
CA LEU A 169 -28.83 -9.38 4.91
C LEU A 169 -27.49 -9.11 5.59
N VAL A 170 -26.90 -7.93 5.34
CA VAL A 170 -25.69 -7.49 6.05
C VAL A 170 -25.95 -7.42 7.54
N ARG A 171 -27.03 -6.76 7.97
CA ARG A 171 -27.36 -6.64 9.39
C ARG A 171 -27.57 -8.00 10.04
N ARG A 172 -28.34 -8.90 9.41
CA ARG A 172 -28.55 -10.28 9.89
C ARG A 172 -27.24 -11.06 10.03
N THR A 173 -26.36 -10.94 9.04
CA THR A 173 -25.05 -11.61 9.06
C THR A 173 -24.16 -11.06 10.17
N VAL A 174 -24.11 -9.73 10.33
CA VAL A 174 -23.34 -9.08 11.40
C VAL A 174 -23.86 -9.48 12.77
N THR A 175 -25.18 -9.45 13.00
CA THR A 175 -25.75 -9.86 14.30
C THR A 175 -25.53 -11.33 14.61
N ALA A 176 -25.46 -12.20 13.59
CA ALA A 176 -25.19 -13.63 13.79
C ALA A 176 -23.69 -13.90 14.06
N LEU A 177 -22.78 -13.19 13.38
CA LEU A 177 -21.33 -13.36 13.54
C LEU A 177 -20.76 -12.62 14.75
N PHE A 178 -21.36 -11.50 15.12
CA PHE A 178 -20.94 -10.62 16.20
C PHE A 178 -22.13 -10.39 17.14
N PRO A 179 -22.43 -11.34 18.04
CA PRO A 179 -23.50 -11.17 19.01
C PRO A 179 -23.25 -9.93 19.87
N THR A 180 -24.31 -9.19 20.19
CA THR A 180 -24.22 -8.04 21.10
C THR A 180 -23.94 -8.56 22.51
N VAL A 181 -22.67 -8.59 22.87
CA VAL A 181 -22.26 -8.86 24.25
C VAL A 181 -22.46 -7.55 25.02
N THR A 182 -23.23 -7.58 26.11
CA THR A 182 -23.35 -6.43 27.00
C THR A 182 -21.99 -6.14 27.65
N GLU A 183 -21.69 -4.86 27.86
CA GLU A 183 -20.41 -4.39 28.40
C GLU A 183 -20.07 -5.04 29.75
N GLU A 184 -21.11 -5.46 30.49
CA GLU A 184 -21.05 -6.20 31.75
C GLU A 184 -20.44 -7.61 31.64
N LEU A 185 -20.54 -8.27 30.49
CA LEU A 185 -20.01 -9.63 30.28
C LEU A 185 -18.53 -9.65 29.86
N ILE A 186 -17.99 -8.52 29.39
CA ILE A 186 -16.61 -8.43 28.90
C ILE A 186 -15.70 -7.81 29.96
N ARG A 187 -16.23 -6.92 30.81
CA ARG A 187 -15.41 -6.19 31.77
C ARG A 187 -14.94 -7.16 32.86
N PRO A 188 -13.62 -7.43 32.97
CA PRO A 188 -13.11 -8.13 34.14
C PRO A 188 -13.53 -7.35 35.40
N PRO A 189 -13.79 -8.03 36.52
CA PRO A 189 -14.11 -7.35 37.77
C PRO A 189 -13.04 -6.29 38.04
N ALA A 190 -13.48 -5.09 38.47
CA ALA A 190 -12.57 -4.02 38.80
C ALA A 190 -11.58 -4.54 39.85
N GLY A 191 -10.28 -4.47 39.53
CA GLY A 191 -9.23 -4.80 40.48
C GLY A 191 -9.27 -3.87 41.69
N PRO A 192 -8.60 -4.24 42.79
CA PRO A 192 -8.55 -3.40 43.99
C PRO A 192 -8.05 -1.99 43.63
N VAL A 193 -8.80 -0.98 44.09
CA VAL A 193 -8.44 0.43 43.93
C VAL A 193 -7.11 0.69 44.65
N GLY A 194 -6.11 1.20 43.93
CA GLY A 194 -4.77 1.45 44.47
C GLY A 194 -3.75 0.31 44.25
N ALA A 195 -4.06 -0.69 43.42
CA ALA A 195 -3.06 -1.69 43.01
C ALA A 195 -1.87 -1.01 42.31
N ILE A 196 -0.66 -1.26 42.81
CA ILE A 196 0.58 -0.80 42.19
C ILE A 196 0.77 -1.56 40.87
N VAL A 197 0.75 -0.84 39.75
CA VAL A 197 1.04 -1.45 38.44
C VAL A 197 2.56 -1.64 38.32
N PRO A 198 3.06 -2.89 38.19
CA PRO A 198 4.49 -3.12 38.06
C PRO A 198 5.03 -2.51 36.76
N ALA A 199 6.29 -2.06 36.81
CA ALA A 199 6.96 -1.56 35.62
C ALA A 199 7.13 -2.67 34.57
N VAL A 200 7.06 -2.29 33.29
CA VAL A 200 7.24 -3.22 32.18
C VAL A 200 8.66 -3.75 32.19
N THR A 201 8.81 -5.06 32.05
CA THR A 201 10.11 -5.71 32.00
C THR A 201 10.63 -5.83 30.56
N LEU A 202 11.96 -5.93 30.42
CA LEU A 202 12.59 -6.15 29.12
C LEU A 202 12.15 -7.47 28.47
N GLU A 203 11.85 -8.49 29.27
CA GLU A 203 11.39 -9.78 28.76
C GLU A 203 9.97 -9.68 28.18
N GLU A 204 9.06 -9.00 28.87
CA GLU A 204 7.70 -8.75 28.38
C GLU A 204 7.73 -7.99 27.05
N LEU A 205 8.58 -6.95 26.96
CA LEU A 205 8.76 -6.17 25.74
C LEU A 205 9.27 -7.05 24.59
N ARG A 206 10.26 -7.91 24.83
CA ARG A 206 10.80 -8.85 23.83
C ARG A 206 9.76 -9.88 23.39
N ARG A 207 8.98 -10.41 24.34
CA ARG A 207 7.90 -11.38 24.08
C ARG A 207 6.79 -10.74 23.24
N ALA A 208 6.39 -9.51 23.55
CA ALA A 208 5.42 -8.74 22.78
C ALA A 208 5.93 -8.48 21.36
N ARG A 209 7.18 -8.00 21.21
CA ARG A 209 7.84 -7.80 19.90
C ARG A 209 7.82 -9.07 19.05
N GLY A 210 8.06 -10.25 19.66
CA GLY A 210 8.07 -11.54 18.96
C GLY A 210 6.71 -11.95 18.36
N ARG A 211 5.60 -11.50 18.96
CA ARG A 211 4.24 -11.80 18.47
C ARG A 211 3.84 -10.95 17.25
N ILE A 212 4.53 -9.85 17.00
CA ILE A 212 4.24 -8.95 15.88
C ILE A 212 4.73 -9.59 14.58
N ARG A 213 3.81 -9.80 13.63
CA ARG A 213 4.12 -10.30 12.28
C ARG A 213 4.64 -9.16 11.40
N ASP A 214 5.79 -9.36 10.76
CA ASP A 214 6.47 -8.32 9.96
C ASP A 214 5.64 -7.84 8.76
N GLY A 215 4.91 -8.77 8.13
CA GLY A 215 4.06 -8.49 6.97
C GLY A 215 2.63 -8.05 7.30
N ALA A 216 2.29 -7.85 8.58
CA ALA A 216 0.96 -7.37 8.93
C ALA A 216 0.75 -5.92 8.46
N ALA A 217 -0.52 -5.52 8.33
CA ALA A 217 -0.85 -4.17 7.94
C ALA A 217 -0.38 -3.17 9.01
N PRO A 218 0.25 -2.04 8.63
CA PRO A 218 0.63 -1.00 9.57
C PRO A 218 -0.60 -0.32 10.16
N GLY A 219 -0.42 0.33 11.31
CA GLY A 219 -1.46 1.08 12.00
C GLY A 219 -1.83 2.40 11.31
N PRO A 220 -2.65 3.24 11.97
CA PRO A 220 -3.00 4.58 11.50
C PRO A 220 -1.79 5.50 11.29
N ASP A 221 -0.72 5.26 12.04
CA ASP A 221 0.60 5.90 11.97
C ASP A 221 1.37 5.57 10.67
N GLY A 222 0.98 4.51 9.96
CA GLY A 222 1.62 4.05 8.73
C GLY A 222 2.98 3.35 8.93
N VAL A 223 3.50 3.28 10.16
CA VAL A 223 4.82 2.71 10.48
C VAL A 223 4.81 1.20 10.22
N PRO A 224 5.69 0.66 9.37
CA PRO A 224 5.75 -0.77 9.13
C PRO A 224 6.17 -1.55 10.39
N ASN A 225 5.51 -2.69 10.64
CA ASN A 225 5.84 -3.57 11.78
C ASN A 225 7.32 -3.97 11.82
N ARG A 226 7.95 -4.16 10.66
CA ARG A 226 9.38 -4.47 10.58
C ARG A 226 10.25 -3.33 11.13
N ALA A 227 9.93 -2.08 10.79
CA ALA A 227 10.62 -0.90 11.32
C ALA A 227 10.34 -0.70 12.82
N PHE A 228 9.11 -0.94 13.26
CA PHE A 228 8.75 -0.91 14.68
C PHE A 228 9.56 -1.94 15.50
N LYS A 229 9.64 -3.19 15.03
CA LYS A 229 10.43 -4.24 15.70
C LYS A 229 11.91 -3.89 15.78
N LEU A 230 12.45 -3.26 14.72
CA LEU A 230 13.82 -2.77 14.70
C LEU A 230 14.02 -1.64 15.73
N ALA A 231 13.08 -0.69 15.83
CA ALA A 231 13.13 0.36 16.85
C ALA A 231 13.14 -0.21 18.27
N VAL A 232 12.27 -1.18 18.56
CA VAL A 232 12.22 -1.86 19.87
C VAL A 232 13.52 -2.62 20.16
N ALA A 233 14.18 -3.17 19.13
CA ALA A 233 15.48 -3.83 19.29
C ALA A 233 16.61 -2.86 19.62
N LEU A 234 16.61 -1.68 18.97
CA LEU A 234 17.66 -0.67 19.10
C LEU A 234 17.55 0.15 20.39
N ARG A 235 16.32 0.50 20.79
CA ARG A 235 16.06 1.42 21.92
C ARG A 235 15.06 0.85 22.92
N PRO A 236 15.26 -0.36 23.45
CA PRO A 236 14.33 -0.97 24.40
C PRO A 236 14.14 -0.09 25.64
N ASP A 237 15.17 0.65 26.05
CA ASP A 237 15.14 1.59 27.17
C ASP A 237 14.02 2.64 27.05
N ALA A 238 13.83 3.18 25.84
CA ALA A 238 12.82 4.21 25.61
C ALA A 238 11.40 3.64 25.67
N PHE A 239 11.17 2.47 25.09
CA PHE A 239 9.87 1.79 25.16
C PHE A 239 9.52 1.39 26.59
N LEU A 240 10.46 0.84 27.36
CA LEU A 240 10.23 0.47 28.76
C LEU A 240 9.82 1.67 29.61
N ARG A 241 10.49 2.82 29.43
CA ARG A 241 10.13 4.05 30.14
C ARG A 241 8.73 4.53 29.77
N VAL A 242 8.45 4.69 28.47
CA VAL A 242 7.15 5.18 28.00
C VAL A 242 6.02 4.25 28.46
N TYR A 243 6.14 2.94 28.26
CA TYR A 243 5.09 2.00 28.64
C TYR A 243 4.89 1.94 30.15
N SER A 244 5.96 1.95 30.94
CA SER A 244 5.82 1.94 32.40
C SER A 244 5.16 3.24 32.91
N ALA A 245 5.54 4.40 32.36
CA ALA A 245 4.94 5.69 32.73
C ALA A 245 3.46 5.78 32.33
N CYS A 246 3.09 5.30 31.13
CA CYS A 246 1.70 5.23 30.68
C CYS A 246 0.87 4.31 31.59
N LEU A 247 1.40 3.13 31.94
CA LEU A 247 0.70 2.16 32.78
C LEU A 247 0.55 2.63 34.23
N SER A 248 1.58 3.26 34.81
CA SER A 248 1.51 3.80 36.17
C SER A 248 0.62 5.04 36.25
N GLY A 249 0.63 5.88 35.23
CA GLY A 249 -0.20 7.09 35.16
C GLY A 249 -1.64 6.84 34.74
N GLY A 250 -1.95 5.65 34.20
CA GLY A 250 -3.26 5.36 33.61
C GLY A 250 -3.58 6.20 32.37
N VAL A 251 -2.55 6.77 31.72
CA VAL A 251 -2.68 7.66 30.56
C VAL A 251 -2.20 6.95 29.31
N PHE A 252 -3.08 6.87 28.31
CA PHE A 252 -2.79 6.23 27.03
C PHE A 252 -2.84 7.27 25.90
N PRO A 253 -1.78 7.40 25.09
CA PRO A 253 -1.74 8.34 23.98
C PRO A 253 -2.91 8.12 23.02
N SER A 254 -3.44 9.22 22.49
CA SER A 254 -4.49 9.16 21.46
C SER A 254 -3.96 8.56 20.15
N PRO A 255 -4.81 7.82 19.40
CA PRO A 255 -4.43 7.15 18.15
C PRO A 255 -4.24 8.09 16.95
#